data_AF-A0A382NPU8-F1
#
_entry.id   AF-A0A382NPU8-F1
#
_cell.length_a   1.000
_cell.length_b   1.000
_cell.length_c   1.000
_cell.angle_alpha   90.00
_cell.angle_beta   90.00
_cell.angle_gamma   90.00
#
_symmetry.space_group_name_H-M   'P 1'
#
loop_
_entity.id
_entity.type
_entity.pdbx_description
1 polymer ?
#
loop_
_entity_poly.entity_id
_entity_poly.type
_entity_poly.pdbx_seq_one_letter_code
_entity_poly.pdbx_strand_id
1 'polypeptide(L)'
;FIKGDVVYKLSPTLEYSAGINVKYGQYKMLEDLDPDTVYLFNYPNIEGINLNNYNDYYALIEAHPDIHDHLTPDTVGVAKENDGIKINNSGGLWKYAAYSQVKLNWHPFLFTTGLRFDKIPYNSTSVVSPRAGLSVSLSPVTKINAAVGRYYQTPNYWMLLNPNNAYPLKHSYTKQQILGIEHLFADDIKGTVEIYNKSYHQKPVYIAETTLDSLDDRLGFTDTGEGRARGLEIFLQKKYARKWYGTLSYSYSKAEGVDPRSDVVKYYPWDFDFVNGFTLVGGYKFKFRKSKWYQEFRESAIFPYISWIPFMVSDQLELSFRYRYSGGRPYTPQIYDFHHRLWYIDPHADYNTERFDYYSRLDIM
;
A
#
# COMPACT_ATOMS: atom_id res chain seq x y z
N PHE A 1 9.42 -15.10 19.10
CA PHE A 1 8.08 -15.20 18.48
C PHE A 1 7.53 -16.58 18.77
N ILE A 2 6.31 -16.69 19.31
CA ILE A 2 5.66 -17.97 19.61
C ILE A 2 4.35 -18.03 18.82
N LYS A 3 4.13 -19.10 18.07
CA LYS A 3 2.88 -19.37 17.36
C LYS A 3 2.57 -20.85 17.52
N GLY A 4 1.32 -21.16 17.80
CA GLY A 4 0.81 -22.52 17.80
C GLY A 4 -0.63 -22.53 17.32
N ASP A 5 -0.99 -23.53 16.54
CA ASP A 5 -2.34 -23.74 16.06
C ASP A 5 -2.68 -25.22 16.07
N VAL A 6 -3.95 -25.50 16.31
CA VAL A 6 -4.54 -26.84 16.32
C VAL A 6 -5.72 -26.81 15.38
N VAL A 7 -5.77 -27.79 14.48
CA VAL A 7 -6.90 -28.05 13.62
C VAL A 7 -7.41 -29.45 13.94
N TYR A 8 -8.68 -29.55 14.27
CA TYR A 8 -9.32 -30.80 14.65
C TYR A 8 -10.59 -31.00 13.83
N LYS A 9 -10.64 -32.10 13.07
CA LYS A 9 -11.84 -32.51 12.33
C LYS A 9 -12.65 -33.44 13.23
N LEU A 10 -13.71 -32.91 13.84
CA LEU A 10 -14.63 -33.66 14.70
C LEU A 10 -15.43 -34.69 13.88
N SER A 11 -15.77 -34.35 12.64
CA SER A 11 -16.50 -35.21 11.71
C SER A 11 -16.18 -34.79 10.26
N PRO A 12 -16.66 -35.52 9.24
CA PRO A 12 -16.57 -35.08 7.84
C PRO A 12 -17.26 -33.73 7.57
N THR A 13 -18.20 -33.34 8.44
CA THR A 13 -19.01 -32.12 8.31
C THR A 13 -18.53 -30.99 9.21
N LEU A 14 -17.76 -31.26 10.26
CA LEU A 14 -17.38 -30.26 11.27
C LEU A 14 -15.86 -30.22 11.49
N GLU A 15 -15.28 -29.06 11.23
CA GLU A 15 -13.87 -28.76 11.48
C GLU A 15 -13.77 -27.59 12.46
N TYR A 16 -12.95 -27.77 13.50
CA TYR A 16 -12.61 -26.76 14.47
C TYR A 16 -11.13 -26.40 14.33
N SER A 17 -10.81 -25.12 14.46
CA SER A 17 -9.44 -24.64 14.49
C SER A 17 -9.28 -23.56 15.53
N ALA A 18 -8.17 -23.59 16.26
CA ALA A 18 -7.81 -22.56 17.21
C ALA A 18 -6.32 -22.35 17.21
N GLY A 19 -5.88 -21.14 17.57
CA GLY A 19 -4.46 -20.86 17.64
C GLY A 19 -4.14 -19.62 18.43
N ILE A 20 -2.87 -19.51 18.82
CA ILE A 20 -2.31 -18.40 19.56
C ILE A 20 -1.10 -17.83 18.84
N ASN A 21 -0.86 -16.55 19.04
CA ASN A 21 0.26 -15.82 18.48
C ASN A 21 0.78 -14.83 19.51
N VAL A 22 2.04 -14.95 19.89
CA VAL A 22 2.73 -14.04 20.79
C VAL A 22 3.96 -13.49 20.09
N LYS A 23 3.98 -12.17 19.93
CA LYS A 23 5.05 -11.41 19.30
C LYS A 23 5.65 -10.45 20.34
N TYR A 24 6.97 -10.37 20.35
CA TYR A 24 7.71 -9.30 20.98
C TYR A 24 8.49 -8.59 19.88
N GLY A 25 8.25 -7.29 19.72
CA GLY A 25 9.04 -6.43 18.85
C GLY A 25 9.93 -5.56 19.72
N GLN A 26 11.22 -5.52 19.44
CA GLN A 26 12.17 -4.66 20.12
C GLN A 26 12.62 -3.58 19.13
N TYR A 27 12.86 -2.37 19.63
CA TYR A 27 13.52 -1.30 18.89
C TYR A 27 14.71 -0.77 19.67
N LYS A 28 15.69 -0.28 18.93
CA LYS A 28 16.85 0.44 19.44
C LYS A 28 17.12 1.59 18.47
N MET A 29 16.98 2.81 18.96
CA MET A 29 17.23 4.05 18.24
C MET A 29 18.51 4.65 18.81
N LEU A 30 19.55 4.65 17.99
CA LEU A 30 20.85 5.23 18.28
C LEU A 30 21.12 6.30 17.23
N GLU A 31 20.98 7.56 17.60
CA GLU A 31 21.32 8.69 16.75
C GLU A 31 22.28 9.62 17.51
N ASP A 32 23.26 10.13 16.78
CA ASP A 32 24.22 11.11 17.27
C ASP A 32 24.20 12.25 16.26
N LEU A 33 23.64 13.38 16.68
CA LEU A 33 23.66 14.62 15.93
C LEU A 33 24.76 15.46 16.57
N ASP A 34 25.81 15.74 15.80
CA ASP A 34 26.87 16.61 16.25
C ASP A 34 26.33 18.03 16.47
N PRO A 35 26.87 18.77 17.46
CA PRO A 35 26.53 20.16 17.63
C PRO A 35 26.90 20.95 16.37
N ASP A 36 26.04 21.91 16.03
CA ASP A 36 26.26 22.79 14.89
C ASP A 36 26.16 24.25 15.33
N THR A 37 26.99 25.11 14.75
CA THR A 37 27.07 26.52 15.11
C THR A 37 26.47 27.36 14.00
N VAL A 38 25.37 28.04 14.30
CA VAL A 38 24.79 29.02 13.39
C VAL A 38 25.59 30.32 13.54
N TYR A 39 26.34 30.68 12.52
CA TYR A 39 27.14 31.91 12.49
C TYR A 39 26.31 33.11 12.00
N LEU A 40 26.60 34.28 12.57
CA LEU A 40 26.13 35.58 12.06
C LEU A 40 27.19 36.17 11.16
N PHE A 41 26.76 36.59 9.98
CA PHE A 41 27.61 37.27 9.00
C PHE A 41 27.12 38.71 8.81
N ASN A 42 28.06 39.64 8.73
CA ASN A 42 27.83 41.00 8.28
C ASN A 42 28.41 41.10 6.87
N TYR A 43 27.69 41.79 6.01
CA TYR A 43 28.11 42.04 4.65
C TYR A 43 28.37 43.54 4.54
N PRO A 44 29.59 44.02 4.90
CA PRO A 44 29.89 45.45 4.97
C PRO A 44 29.72 46.16 3.62
N ASN A 45 29.84 45.42 2.52
CA ASN A 45 29.63 45.93 1.16
C ASN A 45 28.15 46.15 0.81
N ILE A 46 27.22 45.76 1.70
CA ILE A 46 25.78 45.99 1.55
C ILE A 46 25.34 47.00 2.63
N GLU A 47 25.19 48.26 2.23
CA GLU A 47 24.69 49.32 3.11
C GLU A 47 23.23 49.66 2.82
N GLY A 48 22.45 49.97 3.86
CA GLY A 48 21.09 50.48 3.74
C GLY A 48 20.00 49.45 3.42
N ILE A 49 20.34 48.17 3.35
CA ILE A 49 19.41 47.06 3.11
C ILE A 49 19.34 46.18 4.35
N ASN A 50 18.13 45.90 4.85
CA ASN A 50 17.94 44.98 5.96
C ASN A 50 17.89 43.54 5.45
N LEU A 51 19.01 42.82 5.50
CA LEU A 51 19.08 41.42 5.06
C LEU A 51 18.23 40.45 5.88
N ASN A 52 17.77 40.85 7.08
CA ASN A 52 16.82 40.06 7.87
C ASN A 52 15.36 40.29 7.41
N ASN A 53 15.11 41.30 6.58
CA ASN A 53 13.82 41.50 5.94
C ASN A 53 13.78 40.71 4.63
N TYR A 54 12.82 39.79 4.58
CA TYR A 54 12.58 38.91 3.44
C TYR A 54 12.54 39.66 2.09
N ASN A 55 11.73 40.71 2.00
CA ASN A 55 11.49 41.41 0.74
C ASN A 55 12.73 42.19 0.29
N ASP A 56 13.43 42.81 1.25
CA ASP A 56 14.64 43.59 0.98
C ASP A 56 15.78 42.70 0.49
N TYR A 57 15.92 41.49 1.06
CA TYR A 57 16.89 40.49 0.62
C TYR A 57 16.63 40.04 -0.83
N TYR A 58 15.39 39.66 -1.18
CA TYR A 58 15.11 39.19 -2.53
C TYR A 58 15.18 40.29 -3.59
N ALA A 59 14.79 41.53 -3.25
CA ALA A 59 14.96 42.67 -4.15
C ALA A 59 16.44 42.94 -4.48
N LEU A 60 17.34 42.76 -3.51
CA LEU A 60 18.79 42.84 -3.71
C LEU A 60 19.30 41.75 -4.66
N ILE A 61 18.88 40.49 -4.46
CA ILE A 61 19.27 39.36 -5.33
C ILE A 61 18.74 39.54 -6.76
N GLU A 62 17.53 40.07 -6.93
CA GLU A 62 16.95 40.33 -8.25
C GLU A 62 17.67 41.45 -8.99
N ALA A 63 18.04 42.52 -8.29
CA ALA A 63 18.79 43.65 -8.86
C ALA A 63 20.26 43.28 -9.18
N HIS A 64 20.85 42.36 -8.41
CA HIS A 64 22.24 41.95 -8.53
C HIS A 64 22.38 40.41 -8.46
N PRO A 65 22.13 39.70 -9.57
CA PRO A 65 22.12 38.23 -9.59
C PRO A 65 23.48 37.59 -9.28
N ASP A 66 24.57 38.31 -9.53
CA ASP A 66 25.96 37.94 -9.32
C ASP A 66 26.50 38.39 -7.95
N ILE A 67 25.67 39.01 -7.09
CA ILE A 67 26.12 39.57 -5.83
C ILE A 67 26.84 38.53 -4.96
N HIS A 68 26.39 37.26 -4.97
CA HIS A 68 26.99 36.16 -4.21
C HIS A 68 28.48 35.95 -4.52
N ASP A 69 28.94 36.21 -5.74
CA ASP A 69 30.35 36.08 -6.13
C ASP A 69 31.23 37.23 -5.58
N HIS A 70 30.59 38.28 -5.08
CA HIS A 70 31.21 39.51 -4.57
C HIS A 70 30.93 39.75 -3.07
N LEU A 71 30.18 38.85 -2.43
CA LEU A 71 29.95 38.88 -0.99
C LEU A 71 31.16 38.30 -0.26
N THR A 72 31.89 39.15 0.45
CA THR A 72 32.84 38.74 1.47
C THR A 72 32.18 38.90 2.84
N PRO A 73 31.58 37.84 3.41
CA PRO A 73 31.00 37.92 4.73
C PRO A 73 32.09 38.08 5.78
N ASP A 74 31.93 39.07 6.65
CA ASP A 74 32.66 39.12 7.91
C ASP A 74 31.86 38.32 8.94
N THR A 75 32.46 37.30 9.54
CA THR A 75 31.85 36.61 10.68
C THR A 75 31.79 37.57 11.87
N VAL A 76 30.58 37.98 12.25
CA VAL A 76 30.34 38.95 13.33
C VAL A 76 30.27 38.27 14.68
N GLY A 77 29.85 37.00 14.68
CA GLY A 77 29.70 36.21 15.89
C GLY A 77 28.91 34.94 15.66
N VAL A 78 28.55 34.30 16.77
CA VAL A 78 27.71 33.10 16.79
C VAL A 78 26.28 33.51 17.10
N ALA A 79 25.34 33.19 16.21
CA ALA A 79 23.92 33.45 16.40
C ALA A 79 23.36 32.51 17.48
N LYS A 80 23.68 31.23 17.33
CA LYS A 80 23.19 30.15 18.18
C LYS A 80 24.08 28.92 18.00
N GLU A 81 24.44 28.29 19.10
CA GLU A 81 24.96 26.93 19.10
C GLU A 81 23.76 26.00 19.22
N ASN A 82 23.53 25.18 18.19
CA ASN A 82 22.60 24.07 18.28
C ASN A 82 23.34 22.93 18.96
N ASP A 83 22.94 22.63 20.20
CA ASP A 83 23.48 21.51 20.95
C ASP A 83 23.31 20.22 20.16
N GLY A 84 24.35 19.38 20.19
CA GLY A 84 24.28 18.04 19.64
C GLY A 84 23.26 17.20 20.40
N ILE A 85 22.59 16.30 19.69
CA ILE A 85 21.56 15.44 20.25
C ILE A 85 22.02 13.99 20.16
N LYS A 86 22.23 13.37 21.32
CA LYS A 86 22.43 11.92 21.43
C LYS A 86 21.13 11.24 21.82
N ILE A 87 20.50 10.55 20.86
CA ILE A 87 19.34 9.70 21.11
C ILE A 87 19.85 8.28 21.34
N ASN A 88 19.69 7.79 22.57
CA ASN A 88 19.91 6.39 22.92
C ASN A 88 18.67 5.83 23.58
N ASN A 89 17.68 5.48 22.76
CA ASN A 89 16.41 4.95 23.20
C ASN A 89 16.29 3.47 22.81
N SER A 90 15.81 2.64 23.72
CA SER A 90 15.49 1.26 23.41
C SER A 90 14.24 0.83 24.17
N GLY A 91 13.48 -0.05 23.55
CA GLY A 91 12.24 -0.53 24.14
C GLY A 91 11.69 -1.71 23.37
N GLY A 92 10.51 -2.16 23.78
CA GLY A 92 9.82 -3.22 23.08
C GLY A 92 8.34 -3.29 23.41
N LEU A 93 7.61 -4.01 22.58
CA LEU A 93 6.18 -4.12 22.63
C LEU A 93 5.76 -5.58 22.48
N TRP A 94 4.91 -6.02 23.39
CA TRP A 94 4.26 -7.31 23.31
C TRP A 94 2.94 -7.22 22.57
N LYS A 95 2.69 -8.20 21.70
CA LYS A 95 1.42 -8.39 21.01
C LYS A 95 0.98 -9.83 21.18
N TYR A 96 -0.20 -10.00 21.77
CA TYR A 96 -0.83 -11.29 21.97
C TYR A 96 -2.05 -11.39 21.08
N ALA A 97 -2.29 -12.57 20.54
CA ALA A 97 -3.52 -12.87 19.85
C ALA A 97 -3.92 -14.32 20.03
N ALA A 98 -5.22 -14.55 20.04
CA ALA A 98 -5.81 -15.88 20.00
C ALA A 98 -6.94 -15.89 18.98
N TYR A 99 -7.19 -17.02 18.33
CA TYR A 99 -8.33 -17.18 17.46
C TYR A 99 -8.98 -18.55 17.66
N SER A 100 -10.27 -18.60 17.34
CA SER A 100 -11.06 -19.81 17.25
C SER A 100 -11.96 -19.69 16.03
N GLN A 101 -12.08 -20.76 15.27
CA GLN A 101 -12.85 -20.83 14.03
C GLN A 101 -13.50 -22.20 13.91
N VAL A 102 -14.77 -22.19 13.51
CA VAL A 102 -15.58 -23.37 13.20
C VAL A 102 -15.95 -23.33 11.73
N LYS A 103 -15.79 -24.46 11.05
CA LYS A 103 -16.20 -24.69 9.68
C LYS A 103 -17.18 -25.86 9.64
N LEU A 104 -18.41 -25.58 9.21
CA LEU A 104 -19.50 -26.53 9.08
C LEU A 104 -19.83 -26.74 7.61
N ASN A 105 -19.54 -27.93 7.10
CA ASN A 105 -19.89 -28.38 5.77
C ASN A 105 -21.21 -29.15 5.83
N TRP A 106 -22.30 -28.48 5.44
CA TRP A 106 -23.64 -29.05 5.34
C TRP A 106 -24.17 -28.79 3.94
N HIS A 107 -23.80 -29.68 3.00
CA HIS A 107 -24.12 -29.52 1.58
C HIS A 107 -25.61 -29.18 1.35
N PRO A 108 -25.94 -28.16 0.52
CA PRO A 108 -25.05 -27.37 -0.37
C PRO A 108 -24.29 -26.22 0.30
N PHE A 109 -24.44 -26.03 1.61
CA PHE A 109 -23.88 -24.93 2.38
C PHE A 109 -22.53 -25.28 3.02
N LEU A 110 -21.63 -24.32 3.00
CA LEU A 110 -20.40 -24.35 3.79
C LEU A 110 -20.34 -23.06 4.60
N PHE A 111 -20.53 -23.18 5.90
CA PHE A 111 -20.46 -22.09 6.85
C PHE A 111 -19.09 -22.05 7.52
N THR A 112 -18.50 -20.87 7.64
CA THR A 112 -17.26 -20.65 8.38
C THR A 112 -17.46 -19.46 9.30
N THR A 113 -17.27 -19.63 10.59
CA THR A 113 -17.34 -18.53 11.56
C THR A 113 -16.15 -18.58 12.50
N GLY A 114 -15.70 -17.42 12.96
CA GLY A 114 -14.58 -17.36 13.87
C GLY A 114 -14.45 -16.01 14.55
N LEU A 115 -13.76 -16.05 15.68
CA LEU A 115 -13.40 -14.88 16.47
C LEU A 115 -11.88 -14.83 16.59
N ARG A 116 -11.33 -13.63 16.48
CA ARG A 116 -9.93 -13.37 16.83
C ARG A 116 -9.87 -12.29 17.91
N PHE A 117 -9.19 -12.60 19.00
CA PHE A 117 -8.85 -11.66 20.05
C PHE A 117 -7.42 -11.17 19.85
N ASP A 118 -7.20 -9.85 19.89
CA ASP A 118 -5.88 -9.24 19.88
C ASP A 118 -5.72 -8.35 21.11
N LYS A 119 -4.61 -8.50 21.84
CA LYS A 119 -4.23 -7.72 23.02
C LYS A 119 -2.85 -7.10 22.84
N ILE A 120 -2.76 -5.78 22.99
CA ILE A 120 -1.51 -5.03 23.00
C ILE A 120 -1.48 -4.17 24.27
N PRO A 121 -0.64 -4.51 25.26
CA PRO A 121 -0.61 -3.78 26.53
C PRO A 121 -0.21 -2.31 26.39
N TYR A 122 0.65 -1.97 25.42
CA TYR A 122 1.21 -0.62 25.28
C TYR A 122 0.15 0.50 25.19
N ASN A 123 -0.92 0.27 24.42
CA ASN A 123 -2.03 1.20 24.26
C ASN A 123 -3.33 0.66 24.89
N SER A 124 -3.21 -0.27 25.86
CA SER A 124 -4.33 -0.92 26.53
C SER A 124 -5.37 -1.55 25.58
N THR A 125 -4.98 -1.92 24.35
CA THR A 125 -5.92 -2.46 23.36
C THR A 125 -6.25 -3.91 23.70
N SER A 126 -7.55 -4.20 23.80
CA SER A 126 -8.12 -5.56 23.87
C SER A 126 -9.35 -5.62 22.98
N VAL A 127 -9.22 -6.25 21.81
CA VAL A 127 -10.26 -6.21 20.76
C VAL A 127 -10.63 -7.60 20.27
N VAL A 128 -11.91 -7.80 19.98
CA VAL A 128 -12.45 -9.01 19.35
C VAL A 128 -12.87 -8.69 17.92
N SER A 129 -12.46 -9.57 17.00
CA SER A 129 -12.62 -9.49 15.56
C SER A 129 -13.48 -10.65 15.06
N PRO A 130 -14.82 -10.53 15.08
CA PRO A 130 -15.70 -11.56 14.54
C PRO A 130 -15.66 -11.61 13.02
N ARG A 131 -15.77 -12.81 12.47
CA ARG A 131 -15.80 -13.08 11.02
C ARG A 131 -16.76 -14.24 10.74
N ALA A 132 -17.56 -14.09 9.70
CA ALA A 132 -18.46 -15.12 9.22
C ALA A 132 -18.40 -15.18 7.70
N GLY A 133 -18.50 -16.39 7.15
CA GLY A 133 -18.49 -16.67 5.74
C GLY A 133 -19.48 -17.79 5.42
N LEU A 134 -20.15 -17.66 4.28
CA LEU A 134 -21.10 -18.64 3.75
C LEU A 134 -20.73 -18.91 2.29
N SER A 135 -20.63 -20.18 1.92
CA SER A 135 -20.53 -20.60 0.54
C SER A 135 -21.72 -21.52 0.23
N VAL A 136 -22.41 -21.26 -0.87
CA VAL A 136 -23.59 -22.01 -1.34
C VAL A 136 -23.26 -22.61 -2.69
N SER A 137 -23.25 -23.93 -2.78
CA SER A 137 -23.09 -24.65 -4.05
C SER A 137 -24.43 -24.70 -4.78
N LEU A 138 -24.66 -23.80 -5.73
CA LEU A 138 -25.88 -23.79 -6.54
C LEU A 138 -25.93 -24.96 -7.53
N SER A 139 -24.76 -25.37 -8.01
CA SER A 139 -24.57 -26.53 -8.88
C SER A 139 -23.14 -27.08 -8.68
N PRO A 140 -22.78 -28.21 -9.30
CA PRO A 140 -21.39 -28.71 -9.26
C PRO A 140 -20.36 -27.72 -9.83
N VAL A 141 -20.81 -26.78 -10.68
CA VAL A 141 -19.94 -25.81 -11.38
C VAL A 141 -20.12 -24.37 -10.89
N THR A 142 -21.17 -24.05 -10.13
CA THR A 142 -21.46 -22.68 -9.67
C THR A 142 -21.55 -22.59 -8.15
N LYS A 143 -20.83 -21.62 -7.56
CA LYS A 143 -20.86 -21.32 -6.13
C LYS A 143 -21.07 -19.84 -5.88
N ILE A 144 -21.86 -19.51 -4.88
CA ILE A 144 -21.96 -18.15 -4.33
C ILE A 144 -21.22 -18.11 -3.00
N ASN A 145 -20.41 -17.08 -2.79
CA ASN A 145 -19.65 -16.85 -1.57
C ASN A 145 -20.04 -15.51 -0.98
N ALA A 146 -20.30 -15.46 0.33
CA ALA A 146 -20.51 -14.23 1.07
C ALA A 146 -19.64 -14.24 2.31
N ALA A 147 -19.06 -13.09 2.67
CA ALA A 147 -18.25 -12.96 3.88
C ALA A 147 -18.47 -11.59 4.52
N VAL A 148 -18.54 -11.58 5.85
CA VAL A 148 -18.62 -10.36 6.66
C VAL A 148 -17.66 -10.48 7.83
N GLY A 149 -17.01 -9.39 8.21
CA GLY A 149 -16.13 -9.43 9.36
C GLY A 149 -15.54 -8.10 9.76
N ARG A 150 -14.99 -8.07 10.97
CA ARG A 150 -14.20 -6.97 11.49
C ARG A 150 -12.72 -7.36 11.53
N TYR A 151 -11.85 -6.45 11.13
CA TYR A 151 -10.41 -6.64 11.08
C TYR A 151 -9.72 -5.46 11.74
N TYR A 152 -8.76 -5.72 12.61
CA TYR A 152 -7.99 -4.69 13.30
C TYR A 152 -6.54 -4.71 12.86
N GLN A 153 -5.95 -3.52 12.79
CA GLN A 153 -4.56 -3.32 12.48
C GLN A 153 -3.95 -2.36 13.48
N THR A 154 -2.84 -2.77 14.08
CA THR A 154 -2.01 -1.91 14.90
C THR A 154 -1.39 -0.84 14.00
N PRO A 155 -1.38 0.46 14.40
CA PRO A 155 -0.63 1.49 13.70
C PRO A 155 0.84 1.08 13.51
N ASN A 156 1.50 1.67 12.52
CA ASN A 156 2.93 1.45 12.35
C ASN A 156 3.67 1.86 13.64
N TYR A 157 4.76 1.17 13.97
CA TYR A 157 5.43 1.36 15.26
C TYR A 157 5.90 2.80 15.48
N TRP A 158 6.40 3.47 14.44
CA TRP A 158 6.82 4.86 14.52
C TRP A 158 5.66 5.84 14.76
N MET A 159 4.44 5.51 14.31
CA MET A 159 3.22 6.28 14.63
C MET A 159 2.75 5.97 16.05
N LEU A 160 2.68 4.69 16.41
CA LEU A 160 2.17 4.23 17.71
C LEU A 160 3.04 4.71 18.88
N LEU A 161 4.37 4.65 18.69
CA LEU A 161 5.38 4.98 19.70
C LEU A 161 5.88 6.43 19.59
N ASN A 162 5.25 7.27 18.77
CA ASN A 162 5.68 8.65 18.61
C ASN A 162 5.57 9.38 19.97
N PRO A 163 6.66 9.98 20.48
CA PRO A 163 6.68 10.61 21.80
C PRO A 163 5.78 11.84 21.89
N ASN A 164 5.43 12.45 20.76
CA ASN A 164 4.61 13.66 20.71
C ASN A 164 3.10 13.35 20.66
N ASN A 165 2.72 12.08 20.55
CA ASN A 165 1.32 11.70 20.66
C ASN A 165 0.78 12.08 22.04
N ALA A 166 -0.32 12.83 22.09
CA ALA A 166 -1.00 13.16 23.35
C ALA A 166 -1.48 11.91 24.14
N TYR A 167 -1.72 10.81 23.44
CA TYR A 167 -2.10 9.52 24.02
C TYR A 167 -1.68 8.35 23.10
N PRO A 168 -1.54 7.12 23.62
CA PRO A 168 -1.27 5.95 22.78
C PRO A 168 -2.42 5.70 21.79
N LEU A 169 -2.11 5.72 20.49
CA LEU A 169 -3.10 5.59 19.41
C LEU A 169 -3.89 4.28 19.49
N LYS A 170 -5.21 4.33 19.26
CA LYS A 170 -6.03 3.12 19.08
C LYS A 170 -5.67 2.41 17.78
N HIS A 171 -6.10 1.15 17.70
CA HIS A 171 -5.96 0.38 16.48
C HIS A 171 -7.02 0.76 15.45
N SER A 172 -6.56 0.95 14.22
CA SER A 172 -7.47 1.05 13.09
C SER A 172 -8.26 -0.25 12.94
N TYR A 173 -9.51 -0.13 12.55
CA TYR A 173 -10.31 -1.29 12.22
C TYR A 173 -11.13 -1.07 10.96
N THR A 174 -11.49 -2.20 10.35
CA THR A 174 -12.30 -2.21 9.15
C THR A 174 -13.48 -3.14 9.32
N LYS A 175 -14.65 -2.72 8.84
CA LYS A 175 -15.80 -3.59 8.63
C LYS A 175 -15.82 -3.93 7.15
N GLN A 176 -15.81 -5.21 6.82
CA GLN A 176 -15.73 -5.70 5.45
C GLN A 176 -16.93 -6.60 5.15
N GLN A 177 -17.46 -6.44 3.95
CA GLN A 177 -18.54 -7.23 3.38
C GLN A 177 -18.13 -7.59 1.96
N ILE A 178 -18.26 -8.86 1.61
CA ILE A 178 -17.91 -9.38 0.29
C ILE A 178 -19.04 -10.30 -0.16
N LEU A 179 -19.43 -10.20 -1.41
CA LEU A 179 -20.32 -11.13 -2.09
C LEU A 179 -19.69 -11.48 -3.44
N GLY A 180 -19.60 -12.76 -3.76
CA GLY A 180 -19.01 -13.22 -5.00
C GLY A 180 -19.69 -14.44 -5.56
N ILE A 181 -19.52 -14.64 -6.86
CA ILE A 181 -19.93 -15.82 -7.60
C ILE A 181 -18.71 -16.42 -8.29
N GLU A 182 -18.54 -17.72 -8.13
CA GLU A 182 -17.56 -18.52 -8.85
C GLU A 182 -18.29 -19.46 -9.80
N HIS A 183 -17.83 -19.55 -11.05
CA HIS A 183 -18.38 -20.44 -12.06
C HIS A 183 -17.27 -21.14 -12.86
N LEU A 184 -17.39 -22.45 -13.01
CA LEU A 184 -16.53 -23.28 -13.84
C LEU A 184 -17.18 -23.44 -15.22
N PHE A 185 -16.71 -22.65 -16.20
CA PHE A 185 -17.22 -22.66 -17.58
C PHE A 185 -16.80 -23.93 -18.35
N ALA A 186 -15.65 -24.48 -17.99
CA ALA A 186 -15.10 -25.72 -18.51
C ALA A 186 -14.13 -26.30 -17.47
N ASP A 187 -13.73 -27.57 -17.60
CA ASP A 187 -12.80 -28.23 -16.67
C ASP A 187 -11.46 -27.47 -16.47
N ASP A 188 -11.11 -26.61 -17.42
CA ASP A 188 -9.91 -25.79 -17.42
C ASP A 188 -10.19 -24.27 -17.33
N ILE A 189 -11.44 -23.80 -17.27
CA ILE A 189 -11.79 -22.37 -17.24
C ILE A 189 -12.69 -22.05 -16.04
N LYS A 190 -12.19 -21.20 -15.14
CA LYS A 190 -12.88 -20.74 -13.95
C LYS A 190 -12.99 -19.21 -13.93
N GLY A 191 -14.19 -18.68 -13.76
CA GLY A 191 -14.44 -17.26 -13.53
C GLY A 191 -14.92 -16.99 -12.11
N THR A 192 -14.57 -15.82 -11.60
CA THR A 192 -15.00 -15.29 -10.33
C THR A 192 -15.37 -13.83 -10.50
N VAL A 193 -16.51 -13.42 -9.96
CA VAL A 193 -16.90 -12.01 -9.87
C VAL A 193 -17.20 -11.72 -8.41
N GLU A 194 -16.57 -10.70 -7.83
CA GLU A 194 -16.75 -10.31 -6.43
C GLU A 194 -17.08 -8.82 -6.34
N ILE A 195 -18.02 -8.49 -5.46
CA ILE A 195 -18.26 -7.12 -5.02
C ILE A 195 -17.89 -7.01 -3.56
N TYR A 196 -17.32 -5.88 -3.17
CA TYR A 196 -16.93 -5.65 -1.78
C TYR A 196 -17.28 -4.23 -1.32
N ASN A 197 -17.50 -4.12 -0.02
CA ASN A 197 -17.66 -2.87 0.68
C ASN A 197 -16.85 -2.92 1.99
N LYS A 198 -16.04 -1.89 2.22
CA LYS A 198 -15.13 -1.78 3.35
C LYS A 198 -15.19 -0.38 3.93
N SER A 199 -15.46 -0.26 5.22
CA SER A 199 -15.37 1.00 5.95
C SER A 199 -14.17 0.97 6.89
N TYR A 200 -13.36 2.02 6.90
CA TYR A 200 -12.18 2.20 7.73
C TYR A 200 -12.47 3.19 8.84
N HIS A 201 -11.96 2.88 10.03
CA HIS A 201 -12.18 3.64 11.25
C HIS A 201 -10.89 3.71 12.05
N GLN A 202 -10.71 4.78 12.82
CA GLN A 202 -9.59 4.97 13.73
C GLN A 202 -8.22 4.88 13.04
N LYS A 203 -8.12 5.48 11.85
CA LYS A 203 -6.85 5.58 11.12
C LYS A 203 -5.98 6.65 11.77
N PRO A 204 -4.68 6.38 12.00
CA PRO A 204 -3.72 7.41 12.34
C PRO A 204 -3.71 8.49 11.26
N VAL A 205 -3.89 9.73 11.68
CA VAL A 205 -3.80 10.96 10.90
C VAL A 205 -2.67 11.78 11.51
N TYR A 206 -1.81 12.33 10.66
CA TYR A 206 -0.74 13.21 11.10
C TYR A 206 -1.34 14.58 11.44
N ILE A 207 -1.13 15.08 12.65
CA ILE A 207 -1.81 16.30 13.12
C ILE A 207 -1.38 17.52 12.30
N ALA A 208 -0.12 17.59 11.87
CA ALA A 208 0.38 18.66 11.01
C ALA A 208 -0.38 18.76 9.68
N GLU A 209 -0.91 17.66 9.15
CA GLU A 209 -1.75 17.67 7.92
C GLU A 209 -3.17 18.22 8.17
N THR A 210 -3.51 18.52 9.43
CA THR A 210 -4.83 19.04 9.83
C THR A 210 -4.80 20.50 10.25
N THR A 211 -3.60 21.09 10.40
CA THR A 211 -3.41 22.46 10.82
C THR A 211 -2.83 23.32 9.69
N LEU A 212 -2.93 24.64 9.82
CA LEU A 212 -2.40 25.60 8.85
C LEU A 212 -0.95 26.00 9.14
N ASP A 213 -0.45 25.71 10.34
CA ASP A 213 0.87 26.16 10.77
C ASP A 213 1.96 25.20 10.29
N SER A 214 2.86 25.71 9.44
CA SER A 214 4.03 24.97 8.95
C SER A 214 5.00 24.48 10.05
N LEU A 215 4.89 25.00 11.27
CA LEU A 215 5.71 24.59 12.41
C LEU A 215 5.14 23.38 13.17
N ASP A 216 3.94 22.92 12.80
CA ASP A 216 3.23 21.84 13.48
C ASP A 216 3.69 20.42 13.12
N ASP A 217 4.71 20.28 12.27
CA ASP A 217 5.33 19.00 11.90
C ASP A 217 5.76 18.15 13.12
N ARG A 218 5.83 18.75 14.31
CA ARG A 218 6.20 18.05 15.55
C ARG A 218 5.00 17.52 16.35
N LEU A 219 3.75 17.81 16.00
CA LEU A 219 2.57 17.51 16.84
C LEU A 219 2.21 16.03 16.97
N GLY A 220 2.77 15.13 16.16
CA GLY A 220 2.51 13.69 16.24
C GLY A 220 1.20 13.28 15.55
N PHE A 221 0.54 12.24 16.05
CA PHE A 221 -0.60 11.59 15.39
C PHE A 221 -1.87 11.57 16.25
N THR A 222 -3.03 11.53 15.59
CA THR A 222 -4.33 11.25 16.18
C THR A 222 -5.01 10.08 15.48
N ASP A 223 -5.96 9.40 16.13
CA ASP A 223 -6.65 8.20 15.63
C ASP A 223 -8.09 8.47 15.19
N THR A 224 -8.34 9.62 14.56
CA THR A 224 -9.66 10.08 14.11
C THR A 224 -9.97 9.76 12.65
N GLY A 225 -9.00 9.28 11.87
CA GLY A 225 -9.17 9.09 10.44
C GLY A 225 -10.22 8.04 10.07
N GLU A 226 -11.03 8.36 9.06
CA GLU A 226 -12.06 7.49 8.50
C GLU A 226 -11.93 7.37 6.98
N GLY A 227 -12.59 6.37 6.40
CA GLY A 227 -12.65 6.22 4.95
C GLY A 227 -13.43 4.99 4.52
N ARG A 228 -13.50 4.76 3.21
CA ARG A 228 -14.22 3.63 2.63
C ARG A 228 -13.54 3.14 1.36
N ALA A 229 -13.71 1.86 1.07
CA ALA A 229 -13.34 1.27 -0.19
C ALA A 229 -14.45 0.34 -0.66
N ARG A 230 -14.86 0.47 -1.92
CA ARG A 230 -15.88 -0.36 -2.55
C ARG A 230 -15.47 -0.69 -3.98
N GLY A 231 -15.87 -1.85 -4.48
CA GLY A 231 -15.44 -2.23 -5.82
C GLY A 231 -16.06 -3.52 -6.32
N LEU A 232 -15.70 -3.80 -7.57
CA LEU A 232 -16.02 -4.99 -8.33
C LEU A 232 -14.69 -5.59 -8.81
N GLU A 233 -14.49 -6.87 -8.57
CA GLU A 233 -13.36 -7.63 -9.07
C GLU A 233 -13.86 -8.75 -9.97
N ILE A 234 -13.22 -8.90 -11.14
CA ILE A 234 -13.48 -9.97 -12.08
C ILE A 234 -12.16 -10.71 -12.30
N PHE A 235 -12.19 -12.01 -12.12
CA PHE A 235 -11.06 -12.89 -12.36
C PHE A 235 -11.48 -14.05 -13.25
N LEU A 236 -10.77 -14.26 -14.35
CA LEU A 236 -10.94 -15.42 -15.21
C LEU A 236 -9.60 -16.14 -15.33
N GLN A 237 -9.58 -17.42 -15.00
CA GLN A 237 -8.41 -18.27 -15.10
C GLN A 237 -8.68 -19.40 -16.08
N LYS A 238 -7.81 -19.52 -17.08
CA LYS A 238 -7.67 -20.70 -17.93
C LYS A 238 -6.41 -21.46 -17.54
N LYS A 239 -6.57 -22.62 -16.90
CA LYS A 239 -5.47 -23.55 -16.67
C LYS A 239 -4.92 -24.04 -18.01
N TYR A 240 -3.64 -24.40 -18.02
CA TYR A 240 -3.03 -24.94 -19.25
C TYR A 240 -3.72 -26.25 -19.64
N ALA A 241 -4.48 -26.18 -20.73
CA ALA A 241 -5.08 -27.34 -21.35
C ALA A 241 -4.88 -27.25 -22.86
N ARG A 242 -4.45 -28.38 -23.44
CA ARG A 242 -4.08 -28.53 -24.85
C ARG A 242 -2.91 -27.62 -25.24
N LYS A 243 -3.18 -26.34 -25.53
CA LYS A 243 -2.24 -25.38 -26.13
C LYS A 243 -2.29 -23.99 -25.51
N TRP A 244 -3.37 -23.63 -24.82
CA TRP A 244 -3.60 -22.27 -24.31
C TRP A 244 -3.65 -22.26 -22.79
N TYR A 245 -3.17 -21.17 -22.21
CA TYR A 245 -3.37 -20.84 -20.81
C TYR A 245 -3.49 -19.32 -20.66
N GLY A 246 -4.03 -18.87 -19.55
CA GLY A 246 -4.06 -17.44 -19.26
C GLY A 246 -4.87 -17.06 -18.04
N THR A 247 -4.74 -15.80 -17.67
CA THR A 247 -5.50 -15.15 -16.60
C THR A 247 -5.90 -13.76 -17.05
N LEU A 248 -7.14 -13.38 -16.75
CA LEU A 248 -7.65 -12.03 -16.87
C LEU A 248 -8.08 -11.57 -15.48
N SER A 249 -7.57 -10.43 -15.06
CA SER A 249 -7.93 -9.76 -13.80
C SER A 249 -8.40 -8.36 -14.14
N TYR A 250 -9.58 -7.99 -13.67
CA TYR A 250 -10.10 -6.63 -13.75
C TYR A 250 -10.59 -6.21 -12.37
N SER A 251 -10.25 -5.00 -11.94
CA SER A 251 -10.70 -4.41 -10.69
C SER A 251 -11.20 -3.00 -10.97
N TYR A 252 -12.45 -2.76 -10.61
CA TYR A 252 -13.02 -1.43 -10.51
C TYR A 252 -13.19 -1.11 -9.03
N SER A 253 -12.40 -0.18 -8.51
CA SER A 253 -12.39 0.18 -7.09
C SER A 253 -12.57 1.68 -6.89
N LYS A 254 -13.25 2.09 -5.83
CA LYS A 254 -13.25 3.46 -5.34
C LYS A 254 -12.78 3.44 -3.90
N ALA A 255 -11.63 4.03 -3.63
CA ALA A 255 -11.03 4.18 -2.32
C ALA A 255 -11.06 5.66 -1.91
N GLU A 256 -11.73 5.98 -0.81
CA GLU A 256 -12.01 7.36 -0.39
C GLU A 256 -11.64 7.55 1.09
N GLY A 257 -10.90 8.61 1.41
CA GLY A 257 -10.70 9.08 2.78
C GLY A 257 -11.73 10.13 3.17
N VAL A 258 -11.94 10.32 4.47
CA VAL A 258 -12.65 11.50 5.00
C VAL A 258 -11.63 12.57 5.35
N ASP A 259 -11.85 13.81 4.87
CA ASP A 259 -10.97 14.94 5.16
C ASP A 259 -11.03 15.29 6.66
N PRO A 260 -9.92 15.13 7.41
CA PRO A 260 -9.90 15.41 8.85
C PRO A 260 -9.95 16.91 9.17
N ARG A 261 -9.76 17.81 8.19
CA ARG A 261 -9.78 19.28 8.37
C ARG A 261 -11.19 19.87 8.38
N SER A 262 -12.18 19.11 7.91
CA SER A 262 -13.53 19.60 7.65
C SER A 262 -14.49 19.22 8.78
N ASP A 263 -15.24 20.20 9.28
CA ASP A 263 -16.32 19.98 10.26
C ASP A 263 -17.51 19.18 9.68
N VAL A 264 -17.60 19.09 8.35
CA VAL A 264 -18.57 18.26 7.64
C VAL A 264 -17.88 17.06 6.99
N VAL A 265 -18.60 15.93 6.88
CA VAL A 265 -18.06 14.71 6.25
C VAL A 265 -17.81 14.96 4.76
N LYS A 266 -16.55 15.21 4.40
CA LYS A 266 -16.09 15.40 3.03
C LYS A 266 -15.20 14.24 2.61
N TYR A 267 -15.56 13.57 1.52
CA TYR A 267 -14.76 12.47 0.97
C TYR A 267 -13.79 12.99 -0.08
N TYR A 268 -12.58 12.43 -0.09
CA TYR A 268 -11.59 12.63 -1.15
C TYR A 268 -11.03 11.28 -1.62
N PRO A 269 -10.62 11.13 -2.89
CA PRO A 269 -9.97 9.90 -3.35
C PRO A 269 -8.68 9.64 -2.58
N TRP A 270 -8.43 8.44 -2.11
CA TRP A 270 -7.12 8.12 -1.52
C TRP A 270 -6.03 8.06 -2.58
N ASP A 271 -4.79 8.26 -2.16
CA ASP A 271 -3.60 8.24 -3.02
C ASP A 271 -3.30 6.86 -3.66
N PHE A 272 -4.06 5.82 -3.32
CA PHE A 272 -4.01 4.50 -3.96
C PHE A 272 -5.30 4.14 -4.71
N ASP A 273 -6.20 5.11 -4.94
CA ASP A 273 -7.43 4.91 -5.70
C ASP A 273 -7.18 4.96 -7.21
N PHE A 274 -6.75 3.86 -7.83
CA PHE A 274 -6.49 3.81 -9.27
C PHE A 274 -7.74 3.71 -10.15
N VAL A 275 -8.93 3.59 -9.55
CA VAL A 275 -10.23 3.37 -10.19
C VAL A 275 -10.34 2.08 -10.98
N ASN A 276 -9.54 1.92 -12.04
CA ASN A 276 -9.55 0.79 -12.94
C ASN A 276 -8.17 0.13 -12.98
N GLY A 277 -8.10 -1.16 -12.67
CA GLY A 277 -6.92 -2.00 -12.88
C GLY A 277 -7.29 -3.17 -13.79
N PHE A 278 -6.46 -3.44 -14.80
CA PHE A 278 -6.64 -4.57 -15.70
C PHE A 278 -5.31 -5.27 -15.96
N THR A 279 -5.32 -6.58 -15.93
CA THR A 279 -4.17 -7.41 -16.30
C THR A 279 -4.65 -8.62 -17.06
N LEU A 280 -4.14 -8.79 -18.28
CA LEU A 280 -4.35 -9.96 -19.11
C LEU A 280 -3.00 -10.62 -19.36
N VAL A 281 -2.88 -11.89 -18.98
CA VAL A 281 -1.71 -12.71 -19.25
C VAL A 281 -2.19 -13.94 -20.00
N GLY A 282 -1.51 -14.28 -21.09
CA GLY A 282 -1.85 -15.47 -21.85
C GLY A 282 -0.64 -16.02 -22.57
N GLY A 283 -0.70 -17.29 -22.92
CA GLY A 283 0.33 -17.91 -23.73
C GLY A 283 -0.17 -19.09 -24.52
N TYR A 284 0.53 -19.32 -25.64
CA TYR A 284 0.31 -20.46 -26.50
C TYR A 284 1.57 -21.31 -26.57
N LYS A 285 1.42 -22.62 -26.29
CA LYS A 285 2.50 -23.60 -26.41
C LYS A 285 2.39 -24.35 -27.72
N PHE A 286 3.32 -24.09 -28.62
CA PHE A 286 3.57 -24.90 -29.81
C PHE A 286 4.32 -26.17 -29.40
N LYS A 287 3.90 -27.33 -29.92
CA LYS A 287 4.60 -28.61 -29.76
C LYS A 287 5.02 -29.10 -31.12
N PHE A 288 6.30 -29.00 -31.45
CA PHE A 288 6.82 -29.36 -32.76
C PHE A 288 7.26 -30.82 -32.86
N ARG A 289 7.38 -31.53 -31.74
CA ARG A 289 7.84 -32.93 -31.68
C ARG A 289 7.13 -33.90 -32.65
N LYS A 290 5.85 -33.65 -32.97
CA LYS A 290 5.05 -34.47 -33.91
C LYS A 290 5.00 -33.94 -35.34
N SER A 291 5.61 -32.78 -35.62
CA SER A 291 5.66 -32.19 -36.95
C SER A 291 6.70 -32.92 -37.79
N LYS A 292 6.33 -33.33 -39.02
CA LYS A 292 7.25 -34.02 -39.95
C LYS A 292 8.51 -33.18 -40.22
N TRP A 293 8.35 -31.90 -40.49
CA TRP A 293 9.46 -30.97 -40.70
C TRP A 293 10.44 -30.93 -39.51
N TYR A 294 9.93 -30.94 -38.27
CA TYR A 294 10.79 -30.91 -37.08
C TYR A 294 11.53 -32.23 -36.87
N GLN A 295 10.90 -33.35 -37.22
CA GLN A 295 11.55 -34.67 -37.19
C GLN A 295 12.67 -34.75 -38.23
N GLU A 296 12.38 -34.36 -39.47
CA GLU A 296 13.37 -34.29 -40.57
C GLU A 296 14.52 -33.35 -40.23
N PHE A 297 14.23 -32.18 -39.66
CA PHE A 297 15.25 -31.23 -39.20
C PHE A 297 16.13 -31.81 -38.09
N ARG A 298 15.53 -32.50 -37.11
CA ARG A 298 16.27 -33.13 -36.00
C ARG A 298 17.13 -34.30 -36.46
N GLU A 299 16.71 -35.03 -37.48
CA GLU A 299 17.46 -36.13 -38.10
C GLU A 299 18.51 -35.64 -39.11
N SER A 300 18.48 -34.36 -39.49
CA SER A 300 19.45 -33.78 -40.41
C SER A 300 20.87 -33.78 -39.84
N ALA A 301 21.86 -33.98 -40.71
CA ALA A 301 23.27 -33.97 -40.33
C ALA A 301 23.75 -32.64 -39.73
N ILE A 302 23.01 -31.55 -39.94
CA ILE A 302 23.35 -30.20 -39.46
C ILE A 302 22.95 -30.03 -37.99
N PHE A 303 21.94 -30.75 -37.50
CA PHE A 303 21.35 -30.56 -36.17
C PHE A 303 22.39 -30.60 -35.02
N PRO A 304 23.33 -31.58 -34.93
CA PRO A 304 24.33 -31.59 -33.86
C PRO A 304 25.18 -30.31 -33.82
N TYR A 305 25.50 -29.72 -34.98
CA TYR A 305 26.37 -28.56 -35.13
C TYR A 305 25.70 -27.23 -34.77
N ILE A 306 24.36 -27.19 -34.76
CA ILE A 306 23.58 -25.99 -34.40
C ILE A 306 22.80 -26.16 -33.10
N SER A 307 22.83 -27.36 -32.49
CA SER A 307 22.04 -27.68 -31.29
C SER A 307 22.42 -26.89 -30.04
N TRP A 308 23.65 -26.37 -30.00
CA TRP A 308 24.18 -25.56 -28.90
C TRP A 308 23.84 -24.06 -29.01
N ILE A 309 23.20 -23.63 -30.11
CA ILE A 309 22.85 -22.23 -30.33
C ILE A 309 21.63 -21.85 -29.47
N PRO A 310 21.69 -20.75 -28.68
CA PRO A 310 20.67 -20.42 -27.67
C PRO A 310 19.30 -20.00 -28.23
N PHE A 311 19.17 -19.84 -29.56
CA PHE A 311 17.92 -19.52 -30.27
C PHE A 311 17.41 -20.68 -31.15
N MET A 312 17.86 -21.92 -30.89
CA MET A 312 17.35 -23.08 -31.61
C MET A 312 15.86 -23.30 -31.32
N VAL A 313 15.10 -23.70 -32.36
CA VAL A 313 13.71 -24.14 -32.23
C VAL A 313 13.66 -25.38 -31.34
N SER A 314 13.25 -25.19 -30.09
CA SER A 314 13.00 -26.27 -29.13
C SER A 314 11.84 -27.16 -29.61
N ASP A 315 11.72 -28.37 -29.04
CA ASP A 315 10.57 -29.25 -29.31
C ASP A 315 9.24 -28.64 -28.85
N GLN A 316 9.33 -27.60 -28.00
CA GLN A 316 8.25 -26.74 -27.58
C GLN A 316 8.67 -25.26 -27.66
N LEU A 317 7.84 -24.45 -28.30
CA LEU A 317 7.95 -22.98 -28.26
C LEU A 317 6.74 -22.44 -27.51
N GLU A 318 6.97 -21.47 -26.65
CA GLU A 318 5.92 -20.76 -25.95
C GLU A 318 5.97 -19.30 -26.35
N LEU A 319 4.86 -18.79 -26.89
CA LEU A 319 4.67 -17.37 -27.11
C LEU A 319 3.69 -16.89 -26.06
N SER A 320 4.13 -15.95 -25.23
CA SER A 320 3.31 -15.38 -24.18
C SER A 320 3.18 -13.87 -24.31
N PHE A 321 2.10 -13.34 -23.76
CA PHE A 321 1.85 -11.92 -23.72
C PHE A 321 1.31 -11.52 -22.36
N ARG A 322 1.62 -10.28 -21.98
CA ARG A 322 1.11 -9.65 -20.78
C ARG A 322 0.71 -8.23 -21.11
N TYR A 323 -0.57 -7.94 -20.98
CA TYR A 323 -1.10 -6.60 -21.05
C TYR A 323 -1.48 -6.12 -19.65
N ARG A 324 -1.06 -4.90 -19.30
CA ARG A 324 -1.41 -4.24 -18.04
C ARG A 324 -1.96 -2.86 -18.32
N TYR A 325 -3.03 -2.52 -17.64
CA TYR A 325 -3.59 -1.19 -17.61
C TYR A 325 -3.90 -0.79 -16.16
N SER A 326 -3.60 0.45 -15.80
CA SER A 326 -3.96 1.06 -14.53
C SER A 326 -4.42 2.50 -14.79
N GLY A 327 -5.51 2.91 -14.17
CA GLY A 327 -5.90 4.32 -14.14
C GLY A 327 -4.87 5.18 -13.43
N GLY A 328 -5.09 6.49 -13.47
CA GLY A 328 -4.25 7.48 -12.83
C GLY A 328 -4.36 7.49 -11.32
N ARG A 329 -3.20 7.54 -10.63
CA ARG A 329 -3.13 7.84 -9.20
C ARG A 329 -3.65 9.27 -8.96
N PRO A 330 -4.52 9.51 -7.98
CA PRO A 330 -4.96 10.86 -7.67
C PRO A 330 -3.91 11.60 -6.85
N TYR A 331 -3.85 12.92 -7.02
CA TYR A 331 -2.93 13.82 -6.32
C TYR A 331 -3.55 15.20 -6.11
N THR A 332 -3.11 15.89 -5.07
CA THR A 332 -3.45 17.30 -4.84
C THR A 332 -2.45 18.18 -5.62
N PRO A 333 -2.91 19.04 -6.54
CA PRO A 333 -2.02 19.97 -7.24
C PRO A 333 -1.25 20.85 -6.25
N GLN A 334 0.05 20.99 -6.48
CA GLN A 334 0.89 21.89 -5.71
C GLN A 334 0.92 23.26 -6.38
N ILE A 335 1.01 24.31 -5.57
CA ILE A 335 1.20 25.69 -6.02
C ILE A 335 2.66 26.04 -5.78
N TYR A 336 3.28 26.69 -6.77
CA TYR A 336 4.64 27.18 -6.61
C TYR A 336 4.62 28.55 -5.94
N ASP A 337 5.26 28.65 -4.79
CA ASP A 337 5.54 29.93 -4.14
C ASP A 337 6.81 30.54 -4.75
N PHE A 338 6.67 31.60 -5.54
CA PHE A 338 7.80 32.30 -6.16
C PHE A 338 8.68 33.03 -5.15
N HIS A 339 8.10 33.44 -4.01
CA HIS A 339 8.88 34.06 -2.95
C HIS A 339 9.79 33.00 -2.36
N HIS A 340 9.24 31.92 -1.80
CA HIS A 340 10.03 30.93 -1.06
C HIS A 340 10.70 29.88 -1.95
N ARG A 341 10.42 29.90 -3.26
CA ARG A 341 10.92 28.94 -4.27
C ARG A 341 10.60 27.48 -3.91
N LEU A 342 9.42 27.27 -3.34
CA LEU A 342 8.98 25.98 -2.83
C LEU A 342 7.61 25.63 -3.41
N TRP A 343 7.42 24.35 -3.69
CA TRP A 343 6.09 23.81 -4.00
C TRP A 343 5.39 23.45 -2.70
N TYR A 344 4.18 23.96 -2.51
CA TYR A 344 3.37 23.64 -1.34
C TYR A 344 1.95 23.24 -1.76
N ILE A 345 1.24 22.57 -0.87
CA ILE A 345 -0.17 22.25 -1.05
C ILE A 345 -0.96 23.34 -0.32
N ASP A 346 -1.89 23.99 -1.01
CA ASP A 346 -2.79 24.95 -0.38
C ASP A 346 -3.59 24.24 0.74
N PRO A 347 -3.45 24.67 2.01
CA PRO A 347 -4.17 24.06 3.12
C PRO A 347 -5.69 24.13 3.03
N HIS A 348 -6.23 25.02 2.19
CA HIS A 348 -7.66 25.15 1.92
C HIS A 348 -8.12 24.39 0.67
N ALA A 349 -7.19 23.87 -0.12
CA ALA A 349 -7.54 23.11 -1.32
C ALA A 349 -8.08 21.72 -0.99
N ASP A 350 -8.96 21.27 -1.88
CA ASP A 350 -9.53 19.93 -1.84
C ASP A 350 -8.44 18.90 -2.16
N TYR A 351 -8.38 17.85 -1.33
CA TYR A 351 -7.42 16.78 -1.55
C TYR A 351 -7.75 15.97 -2.79
N ASN A 352 -6.70 15.61 -3.55
CA ASN A 352 -6.74 14.58 -4.58
C ASN A 352 -7.79 14.84 -5.68
N THR A 353 -7.87 16.10 -6.14
CA THR A 353 -8.77 16.56 -7.19
C THR A 353 -8.33 16.16 -8.60
N GLU A 354 -7.02 16.04 -8.83
CA GLU A 354 -6.43 15.69 -10.12
C GLU A 354 -5.88 14.26 -10.12
N ARG A 355 -5.59 13.72 -11.32
CA ARG A 355 -5.05 12.37 -11.50
C ARG A 355 -3.94 12.36 -12.54
N PHE A 356 -2.91 11.56 -12.29
CA PHE A 356 -1.88 11.30 -13.29
C PHE A 356 -2.45 10.56 -14.51
N ASP A 357 -1.72 10.54 -15.62
CA ASP A 357 -2.10 9.77 -16.79
C ASP A 357 -2.20 8.27 -16.49
N TYR A 358 -3.02 7.58 -17.30
CA TYR A 358 -3.16 6.14 -17.21
C TYR A 358 -1.87 5.43 -17.65
N TYR A 359 -1.60 4.28 -17.04
CA TYR A 359 -0.53 3.39 -17.46
C TYR A 359 -1.08 2.30 -18.37
N SER A 360 -0.42 2.03 -19.50
CA SER A 360 -0.73 0.92 -20.39
C SER A 360 0.54 0.32 -20.97
N ARG A 361 0.68 -1.01 -20.90
CA ARG A 361 1.85 -1.73 -21.40
C ARG A 361 1.49 -3.11 -21.92
N LEU A 362 1.98 -3.45 -23.11
CA LEU A 362 1.97 -4.78 -23.69
C LEU A 362 3.40 -5.33 -23.73
N ASP A 363 3.64 -6.42 -23.03
CA ASP A 363 4.86 -7.21 -23.10
C ASP A 363 4.60 -8.48 -23.91
N ILE A 364 5.51 -8.80 -24.83
CA ILE A 364 5.54 -10.08 -25.55
C ILE A 364 6.81 -10.79 -25.08
N MET A 365 6.67 -12.06 -24.66
CA MET A 365 7.74 -12.86 -24.06
C MET A 365 7.80 -14.25 -24.67
#